data_AF-A0A3S4ZKG6-F1
#
_entry.id   AF-A0A3S4ZKG6-F1
#
_cell.length_a   1.000
_cell.length_b   1.000
_cell.length_c   1.000
_cell.angle_alpha   90.00
_cell.angle_beta   90.00
_cell.angle_gamma   90.00
#
_symmetry.space_group_name_H-M   'P 1'
#
loop_
_entity.id
_entity.type
_entity.pdbx_description
1 polymer ?
#
loop_
_entity_poly.entity_id
_entity_poly.type
_entity_poly.pdbx_seq_one_letter_code
_entity_poly.pdbx_strand_id
1 'polypeptide(L)' 'MDWTQIIQDIQDAGYSQKQIADFCGCSQGFISQVKNNYYRTQNTKSKKAISFETGTALLELHKIVKNSE' A
#
# COMPACT_ATOMS: atom_id res chain seq x y z
N MET A 1 -9.25 -7.15 1.02
CA MET A 1 -7.86 -6.70 1.24
C MET A 1 -7.89 -5.24 1.63
N ASP A 2 -7.51 -4.92 2.86
CA ASP A 2 -7.34 -3.55 3.32
C ASP A 2 -5.91 -3.10 3.01
N TRP A 3 -5.72 -2.50 1.84
CA TRP A 3 -4.43 -1.93 1.42
C TRP A 3 -3.88 -0.91 2.41
N THR A 4 -4.78 -0.16 3.05
CA THR A 4 -4.46 0.76 4.15
C THR A 4 -3.72 0.07 5.28
N GLN A 5 -4.19 -1.13 5.67
CA GLN A 5 -3.61 -1.89 6.77
C GLN A 5 -2.28 -2.53 6.37
N ILE A 6 -2.19 -3.06 5.14
CA ILE A 6 -0.94 -3.57 4.57
C ILE A 6 0.16 -2.50 4.59
N ILE A 7 -0.14 -1.28 4.13
CA ILE A 7 0.81 -0.16 4.13
C ILE A 7 1.18 0.27 5.55
N GLN A 8 0.22 0.22 6.48
CA GLN A 8 0.47 0.55 7.88
C GLN A 8 1.43 -0.46 8.52
N ASP A 9 1.18 -1.76 8.34
CA ASP A 9 2.04 -2.83 8.84
C ASP A 9 3.49 -2.70 8.30
N ILE A 10 3.63 -2.37 7.02
CA ILE A 10 4.95 -2.14 6.41
C ILE A 10 5.63 -0.88 7.02
N GLN A 11 4.87 0.18 7.30
CA GLN A 11 5.39 1.38 7.98
C GLN A 11 5.81 1.08 9.42
N ASP A 12 5.04 0.28 10.14
CA ASP A 12 5.33 -0.10 11.51
C ASP A 12 6.60 -0.98 11.60
N ALA A 13 6.92 -1.71 10.53
CA ALA A 13 8.19 -2.41 10.37
C ALA A 13 9.40 -1.52 10.04
N GLY A 14 9.19 -0.20 9.92
CA GLY A 14 10.25 0.79 9.72
C GLY A 14 10.44 1.27 8.27
N TYR A 15 9.58 0.85 7.34
CA TYR A 15 9.67 1.33 5.95
C TYR A 15 8.96 2.68 5.78
N SER A 16 9.66 3.64 5.17
CA SER A 16 9.05 4.91 4.80
C SER A 16 8.12 4.79 3.60
N GLN A 17 7.15 5.70 3.48
CA GLN A 17 6.26 5.77 2.31
C GLN A 17 7.01 5.85 0.99
N LYS A 18 8.17 6.52 0.97
CA LYS A 18 9.04 6.62 -0.20
C LYS A 18 9.63 5.26 -0.57
N GLN A 19 10.17 4.51 0.40
CA GLN A 19 10.69 3.17 0.16
C GLN A 19 9.61 2.20 -0.33
N ILE A 20 8.40 2.28 0.24
CA ILE A 20 7.27 1.47 -0.23
C ILE A 20 6.93 1.83 -1.67
N ALA A 21 6.91 3.13 -1.99
CA ALA A 21 6.63 3.62 -3.33
C ALA A 21 7.68 3.17 -4.36
N ASP A 22 8.97 3.29 -4.01
CA ASP A 22 10.10 2.80 -4.80
C ASP A 22 10.01 1.28 -5.01
N PHE A 23 9.70 0.50 -3.97
CA PHE A 23 9.56 -0.95 -4.06
C PHE A 23 8.38 -1.36 -4.96
N CYS A 24 7.27 -0.65 -4.85
CA CYS A 24 6.04 -0.99 -5.58
C CYS A 24 5.96 -0.34 -6.97
N GLY A 25 7.00 0.38 -7.39
CA GLY A 25 7.04 1.09 -8.67
C GLY A 25 5.95 2.16 -8.82
N CYS A 26 5.51 2.75 -7.70
CA CYS A 26 4.43 3.74 -7.68
C CYS A 26 4.92 5.07 -7.08
N SER A 27 4.10 6.12 -7.17
CA SER A 27 4.47 7.41 -6.56
C SER A 27 4.24 7.41 -5.04
N GLN A 28 5.04 8.17 -4.29
CA GLN A 28 4.79 8.41 -2.85
C GLN A 28 3.36 8.93 -2.59
N GLY A 29 2.85 9.78 -3.50
CA GLY A 29 1.46 10.27 -3.44
C GLY A 29 0.43 9.16 -3.54
N PHE A 30 0.71 8.08 -4.26
CA PHE A 30 -0.16 6.91 -4.36
C PHE A 30 -0.24 6.18 -3.00
N ILE A 31 0.90 5.94 -2.35
CA ILE A 31 0.94 5.34 -1.00
C ILE A 31 0.19 6.22 0.01
N SER A 32 0.32 7.55 -0.09
CA SER A 32 -0.44 8.49 0.74
C SER A 32 -1.95 8.42 0.49
N GLN A 33 -2.39 8.29 -0.77
CA GLN A 33 -3.80 8.14 -1.15
C GLN A 33 -4.39 6.81 -0.65
N VAL A 34 -3.63 5.72 -0.76
CA VAL A 34 -4.05 4.41 -0.26
C VAL A 34 -4.18 4.44 1.27
N LYS A 35 -3.18 5.02 1.97
CA LYS A 35 -3.21 5.19 3.43
C LYS A 35 -4.36 6.07 3.91
N ASN A 36 -4.59 7.23 3.28
CA ASN A 36 -5.63 8.18 3.69
C ASN A 36 -7.05 7.74 3.33
N ASN A 37 -7.26 6.44 3.06
CA ASN A 37 -8.58 5.88 2.84
C ASN A 37 -9.36 6.55 1.70
N TYR A 38 -8.66 7.14 0.72
CA TYR A 38 -9.28 7.70 -0.49
C TYR A 38 -10.17 6.65 -1.20
N TYR A 39 -9.89 5.37 -0.95
CA TYR A 39 -10.62 4.20 -1.45
C TYR A 39 -11.82 3.74 -0.61
N ARG A 40 -11.94 4.17 0.65
CA ARG A 40 -12.96 3.68 1.59
C ARG A 40 -14.10 4.68 1.81
N THR A 41 -13.89 5.97 1.50
CA THR A 41 -14.87 7.05 1.76
C THR A 41 -15.65 7.54 0.55
N GLN A 42 -15.41 7.04 -0.67
CA GLN A 42 -16.26 7.39 -1.80
C GLN A 42 -17.36 6.35 -2.03
N ASN A 43 -18.56 6.71 -1.57
CA ASN A 43 -19.87 6.10 -1.84
C ASN A 43 -20.27 6.16 -3.34
N THR A 44 -19.30 6.23 -4.26
CA THR A 44 -19.50 6.58 -5.66
C THR A 44 -18.51 5.83 -6.55
N LYS A 45 -18.94 4.69 -7.11
CA LYS A 45 -18.60 4.09 -8.43
C LYS A 45 -17.15 4.01 -8.96
N SER A 46 -16.14 4.52 -8.28
CA SER A 46 -14.75 4.61 -8.76
C SER A 46 -13.77 4.21 -7.67
N LYS A 47 -13.84 2.95 -7.22
CA LYS A 47 -12.70 2.32 -6.56
C LYS A 47 -11.59 2.24 -7.60
N LYS A 48 -10.68 3.22 -7.65
CA LYS A 48 -9.47 3.12 -8.49
C LYS A 48 -8.80 1.79 -8.12
N ALA A 49 -8.78 0.84 -9.04
CA ALA A 49 -8.12 -0.43 -8.75
C ALA A 49 -6.62 -0.14 -8.58
N ILE A 50 -6.01 -0.68 -7.52
CA ILE A 50 -4.55 -0.77 -7.48
C ILE A 50 -4.16 -1.68 -8.65
N SER A 51 -3.20 -1.24 -9.48
CA SER A 51 -2.67 -2.06 -10.56
C SER A 51 -2.17 -3.39 -10.00
N PHE A 52 -2.38 -4.49 -10.74
CA PHE A 52 -2.01 -5.82 -10.29
C PHE A 52 -0.52 -5.91 -9.88
N GLU A 53 0.36 -5.24 -10.62
CA GLU A 53 1.79 -5.16 -10.33
C GLU A 53 2.07 -4.49 -8.97
N THR A 54 1.52 -3.30 -8.75
CA THR A 54 1.67 -2.57 -7.47
C THR A 54 1.05 -3.34 -6.30
N GLY A 55 -0.10 -3.99 -6.51
CA GLY A 55 -0.75 -4.80 -5.49
C GLY A 55 0.07 -6.04 -5.12
N THR A 56 0.69 -6.69 -6.12
CA THR A 56 1.56 -7.85 -5.89
C THR A 56 2.83 -7.44 -5.15
N ALA A 57 3.48 -6.35 -5.56
CA ALA A 57 4.67 -5.84 -4.89
C ALA A 57 4.40 -5.42 -3.43
N LEU A 58 3.25 -4.75 -3.17
CA LEU A 58 2.83 -4.43 -1.81
C LEU A 58 2.64 -5.67 -0.94
N LEU A 59 2.02 -6.72 -1.49
CA LEU A 59 1.80 -7.98 -0.78
C LEU A 59 3.11 -8.74 -0.54
N GLU A 60 4.04 -8.73 -1.48
CA GLU A 60 5.36 -9.31 -1.30
C GLU A 60 6.14 -8.59 -0.21
N LEU A 61 6.16 -7.25 -0.23
CA LEU A 61 6.81 -6.46 0.81
C LEU A 61 6.21 -6.72 2.19
N HIS A 62 4.87 -6.78 2.28
CA HIS A 62 4.18 -7.12 3.52
C HIS A 62 4.51 -8.52 4.02
N LYS A 63 4.57 -9.51 3.13
CA LYS A 63 4.99 -10.87 3.48
C LYS A 63 6.44 -10.91 3.97
N ILE A 64 7.36 -10.20 3.33
CA ILE A 64 8.77 -10.14 3.76
C ILE A 64 8.87 -9.55 5.16
N VAL A 65 8.15 -8.46 5.41
CA VAL A 65 8.05 -7.83 6.73
C VAL A 65 7.47 -8.80 7.77
N LYS A 66 6.33 -9.45 7.46
CA LYS A 66 5.64 -10.39 8.36
C LYS A 66 6.43 -11.67 8.65
N ASN A 67 7.26 -12.14 7.73
CA ASN A 67 8.08 -13.35 7.91
C ASN A 67 9.44 -13.06 8.55
N SER A 68 9.76 -11.78 8.82
CA SER A 68 11.00 -11.39 9.50
C SER A 68 10.84 -11.22 11.02
N GLU A 69 9.66 -11.56 11.57
CA GLU A 69 9.39 -11.66 13.03
C GLU A 69 9.63 -13.08 13.56
#